data_AF-A0A8C9U5H1-F1
#
_entry.id   AF-A0A8C9U5H1-F1
#
_cell.length_a   1.000
_cell.length_b   1.000
_cell.length_c   1.000
_cell.angle_alpha   90.00
_cell.angle_beta   90.00
_cell.angle_gamma   90.00
#
_symmetry.space_group_name_H-M   'P 1'
#
loop_
_entity.id
_entity.type
_entity.pdbx_description
1 polymer ?
#
loop_
_entity_poly.entity_id
_entity_poly.type
_entity_poly.pdbx_seq_one_letter_code
_entity_poly.pdbx_strand_id
1 'polypeptide(L)'
;MMIELNKRTSGQSFEVILKPPSFDGIPEFNASLPRRRDPSLEEIQKKLEAAEERRKYQEAELLKHLAEKREHEREVIQKAIEENNNFIKMAKEKLAQKMESNKENREAHLAAMLERLQEKDKHAEEVRKNKELKEEASR
;
A
#
# COMPACT_ATOMS: atom_id res chain seq x y z
N MET A 1 -63.44 55.66 -7.08
CA MET A 1 -62.72 56.80 -7.68
C MET A 1 -61.94 56.32 -8.88
N MET A 2 -62.03 57.00 -10.02
CA MET A 2 -61.24 56.70 -11.22
C MET A 2 -60.19 57.78 -11.39
N ILE A 3 -58.92 57.38 -11.48
CA ILE A 3 -57.76 58.26 -11.68
C ILE A 3 -57.23 57.97 -13.08
N GLU A 4 -57.38 58.91 -14.01
CA GLU A 4 -56.79 58.75 -15.33
C GLU A 4 -55.26 58.86 -15.24
N LEU A 5 -54.54 57.92 -15.85
CA LEU A 5 -53.08 57.87 -15.80
C LEU A 5 -52.47 58.38 -17.11
N ASN A 6 -52.73 57.67 -18.22
CA ASN A 6 -52.14 58.01 -19.52
C ASN A 6 -53.11 57.71 -20.66
N LYS A 7 -53.14 58.57 -21.68
CA LYS A 7 -53.82 58.29 -22.96
C LYS A 7 -52.82 58.41 -24.11
N ARG A 8 -52.84 57.43 -25.01
CA ARG A 8 -52.05 57.39 -26.23
C ARG A 8 -52.94 56.97 -27.39
N THR A 9 -52.44 57.12 -28.61
CA THR A 9 -53.19 56.83 -29.84
C THR A 9 -53.75 55.41 -29.89
N SER A 10 -53.08 54.45 -29.24
CA SER A 10 -53.47 53.04 -29.18
C SER A 10 -54.33 52.66 -27.97
N GLY A 11 -54.63 53.59 -27.05
CA GLY A 11 -55.47 53.30 -25.90
C GLY A 11 -55.28 54.23 -24.69
N GLN A 12 -56.06 53.97 -23.65
CA GLN A 12 -56.05 54.73 -22.41
C GLN A 12 -55.89 53.81 -21.19
N SER A 13 -55.15 54.26 -20.18
CA SER A 13 -55.01 53.61 -18.88
C SER A 13 -55.46 54.53 -17.75
N PHE A 14 -56.08 53.91 -16.75
CA PHE A 14 -56.60 54.57 -15.56
C PHE A 14 -56.57 53.58 -14.39
N GLU A 15 -56.47 54.11 -13.18
CA GLU A 15 -56.58 53.36 -11.94
C GLU A 15 -58.00 53.51 -11.38
N VAL A 16 -58.63 52.40 -10.98
CA VAL A 16 -59.96 52.43 -10.34
C VAL A 16 -59.84 51.93 -8.91
N ILE A 17 -60.14 52.83 -7.98
CA ILE A 17 -60.22 52.53 -6.55
C ILE A 17 -61.70 52.38 -6.18
N LEU A 18 -62.17 51.14 -6.04
CA LEU A 18 -63.56 50.84 -5.67
C LEU A 18 -63.84 51.08 -4.18
N LYS A 19 -62.83 50.86 -3.33
CA LYS A 19 -62.86 51.13 -1.89
C LYS A 19 -61.51 51.75 -1.50
N PRO A 20 -61.49 52.88 -0.78
CA PRO A 20 -60.23 53.46 -0.32
C PRO A 20 -59.50 52.50 0.63
N PRO A 21 -58.17 52.57 0.73
CA PRO A 21 -57.42 51.78 1.70
C PRO A 21 -57.99 52.01 3.10
N SER A 22 -58.15 50.94 3.88
CA SER A 22 -58.70 51.04 5.25
C SER A 22 -57.68 51.56 6.26
N PHE A 23 -56.43 51.75 5.82
CA PHE A 23 -55.31 52.29 6.56
C PHE A 23 -54.57 53.25 5.61
N ASP A 24 -54.47 54.52 5.99
CA ASP A 24 -53.83 55.57 5.18
C ASP A 24 -52.29 55.52 5.26
N GLY A 25 -51.71 54.57 5.99
CA GLY A 25 -50.27 54.36 6.06
C GLY A 25 -49.75 53.44 4.96
N ILE A 26 -48.46 53.60 4.62
CA ILE A 26 -47.73 52.68 3.75
C ILE A 26 -47.71 51.30 4.44
N PRO A 27 -47.93 50.18 3.73
CA PRO A 27 -47.78 48.86 4.33
C PRO A 27 -46.40 48.72 4.97
N GLU A 28 -46.34 48.56 6.30
CA GLU A 28 -45.12 48.21 7.04
C GLU A 28 -44.76 46.73 6.81
N PHE A 29 -44.79 46.27 5.55
CA PHE A 29 -44.34 44.94 5.22
C PHE A 29 -42.82 44.98 5.02
N ASN A 30 -42.09 44.66 6.10
CA ASN A 30 -40.65 44.44 6.14
C ASN A 30 -39.76 45.65 5.79
N ALA A 31 -40.11 46.86 6.23
CA ALA A 31 -39.17 47.99 6.19
C ALA A 31 -37.92 47.80 7.07
N SER A 32 -37.92 46.78 7.96
CA SER A 32 -36.84 46.47 8.89
C SER A 32 -35.89 45.36 8.45
N LEU A 33 -36.17 44.63 7.36
CA LEU A 33 -35.17 43.73 6.80
C LEU A 33 -34.19 44.58 5.99
N PRO A 34 -32.91 44.69 6.41
CA PRO A 34 -31.92 45.36 5.59
C PRO A 34 -31.94 44.68 4.23
N ARG A 35 -32.08 45.45 3.15
CA ARG A 35 -31.76 44.91 1.81
C ARG A 35 -30.39 44.28 1.93
N ARG A 36 -30.33 42.95 1.82
CA ARG A 36 -29.05 42.24 1.77
C ARG A 36 -28.29 42.90 0.62
N ARG A 37 -27.08 43.39 0.92
CA ARG A 37 -26.22 43.93 -0.14
C ARG A 37 -26.00 42.82 -1.13
N ASP A 38 -26.17 43.13 -2.40
CA ASP A 38 -25.82 42.21 -3.46
C ASP A 38 -24.32 41.90 -3.37
N PRO A 39 -23.92 40.63 -3.50
CA PRO A 39 -22.53 40.24 -3.33
C PRO A 39 -21.66 40.92 -4.39
N SER A 40 -20.44 41.31 -3.99
CA SER A 40 -19.46 41.87 -4.92
C SER A 40 -18.91 40.78 -5.86
N LEU A 41 -18.29 41.19 -6.97
CA LEU A 41 -17.63 40.26 -7.89
C LEU A 41 -16.56 39.41 -7.17
N GLU A 42 -15.80 40.03 -6.27
CA GLU A 42 -14.76 39.36 -5.47
C GLU A 42 -15.36 38.31 -4.51
N GLU A 43 -16.48 38.62 -3.86
CA GLU A 43 -17.17 37.67 -2.98
C GLU A 43 -17.72 36.46 -3.75
N ILE A 44 -18.19 36.68 -4.98
CA ILE A 44 -18.64 35.61 -5.89
C ILE A 44 -17.45 34.75 -6.30
N GLN A 45 -16.35 35.36 -6.77
CA GLN A 45 -15.14 34.67 -7.18
C GLN A 45 -14.57 33.82 -6.05
N LYS A 46 -14.43 34.38 -4.85
CA LYS A 46 -13.94 33.67 -3.68
C LYS A 46 -14.78 32.43 -3.34
N LYS A 47 -16.11 32.49 -3.50
CA LYS A 47 -16.99 31.32 -3.29
C LYS A 47 -16.80 30.26 -4.37
N LEU A 48 -16.60 30.67 -5.62
CA LEU A 48 -16.32 29.76 -6.73
C LEU A 48 -14.97 29.06 -6.57
N GLU A 49 -13.92 29.82 -6.25
CA GLU A 49 -12.58 29.29 -5.96
C GLU A 49 -12.61 28.34 -4.77
N ALA A 50 -13.29 28.70 -3.68
CA ALA A 50 -13.43 27.80 -2.53
C ALA A 50 -14.14 26.48 -2.89
N ALA A 51 -15.10 26.51 -3.83
CA ALA A 51 -15.74 25.30 -4.33
C ALA A 51 -14.81 24.48 -5.24
N GLU A 52 -13.96 25.16 -6.03
CA GLU A 52 -12.94 24.52 -6.85
C GLU A 52 -11.87 23.84 -6.01
N GLU A 53 -11.34 24.51 -4.99
CA GLU A 53 -10.35 23.93 -4.07
C GLU A 53 -10.92 22.73 -3.31
N ARG A 54 -12.19 22.75 -2.93
CA ARG A 54 -12.85 21.56 -2.37
C ARG A 54 -12.91 20.39 -3.35
N ARG A 55 -13.16 20.64 -4.65
CA ARG A 55 -13.14 19.60 -5.68
C ARG A 55 -11.73 19.04 -5.87
N LYS A 56 -10.73 19.93 -6.01
CA LYS A 56 -9.32 19.54 -6.15
C LYS A 56 -8.83 18.71 -4.96
N TYR A 57 -9.22 19.10 -3.73
CA TYR A 57 -8.87 18.36 -2.53
C TYR A 57 -9.47 16.94 -2.54
N GLN A 58 -10.75 16.79 -2.88
CA GLN A 58 -11.38 15.47 -2.97
C GLN A 58 -10.74 14.58 -4.04
N GLU A 59 -10.39 15.17 -5.19
CA GLU A 59 -9.69 14.46 -6.25
C GLU A 59 -8.27 14.05 -5.80
N ALA A 60 -7.53 14.94 -5.14
CA ALA A 60 -6.20 14.66 -4.61
C ALA A 60 -6.22 13.51 -3.59
N GLU A 61 -7.19 13.51 -2.66
CA GLU A 61 -7.35 12.42 -1.69
C GLU A 61 -7.71 11.09 -2.38
N LEU A 62 -8.55 11.11 -3.41
CA LEU A 62 -8.85 9.92 -4.20
C LEU A 62 -7.60 9.40 -4.92
N LEU A 63 -6.84 10.28 -5.56
CA LEU A 63 -5.60 9.92 -6.26
C LEU A 63 -4.55 9.38 -5.29
N LYS A 64 -4.44 9.95 -4.10
CA LYS A 64 -3.58 9.45 -3.02
C LYS A 64 -3.95 8.01 -2.63
N HIS A 65 -5.22 7.73 -2.37
CA HIS A 65 -5.67 6.37 -2.07
C HIS A 65 -5.44 5.37 -3.22
N LEU A 66 -5.58 5.83 -4.47
CA LEU A 66 -5.25 4.99 -5.62
C LEU A 66 -3.75 4.72 -5.71
N ALA A 67 -2.90 5.72 -5.42
CA ALA A 67 -1.45 5.55 -5.39
C ALA A 67 -1.01 4.57 -4.30
N GLU A 68 -1.58 4.67 -3.09
CA GLU A 68 -1.37 3.71 -1.99
C GLU A 68 -1.73 2.27 -2.42
N LYS A 69 -2.86 2.07 -3.12
CA LYS A 69 -3.23 0.74 -3.64
C LYS A 69 -2.24 0.22 -4.69
N ARG A 70 -1.78 1.09 -5.59
CA ARG A 70 -0.77 0.72 -6.61
C ARG A 70 0.57 0.37 -5.97
N GLU A 71 0.94 1.04 -4.88
CA GLU A 71 2.13 0.71 -4.10
C GLU A 71 2.01 -0.66 -3.45
N HIS A 72 0.88 -0.92 -2.79
CA HIS A 72 0.61 -2.22 -2.20
C HIS A 72 0.66 -3.37 -3.22
N GLU A 73 0.11 -3.18 -4.41
CA GLU A 73 0.21 -4.17 -5.49
C GLU A 73 1.66 -4.49 -5.88
N ARG A 74 2.54 -3.47 -5.93
CA ARG A 74 3.97 -3.67 -6.18
C ARG A 74 4.63 -4.43 -5.04
N GLU A 75 4.33 -4.09 -3.79
CA GLU A 75 4.86 -4.77 -2.60
C GLU A 75 4.48 -6.25 -2.59
N VAL A 76 3.23 -6.58 -2.91
CA VAL A 76 2.76 -7.97 -2.97
C VAL A 76 3.51 -8.77 -4.03
N ILE A 77 3.69 -8.22 -5.23
CA ILE A 77 4.46 -8.88 -6.30
C ILE A 77 5.92 -9.07 -5.86
N GLN A 78 6.54 -8.03 -5.30
CA GLN A 78 7.92 -8.09 -4.84
C GLN A 78 8.10 -9.15 -3.74
N LYS A 79 7.17 -9.20 -2.79
CA LYS A 79 7.18 -10.18 -1.70
C LYS A 79 7.06 -11.61 -2.22
N ALA A 80 6.19 -11.86 -3.19
CA ALA A 80 6.06 -13.19 -3.80
C ALA A 80 7.36 -13.64 -4.49
N ILE A 81 8.05 -12.72 -5.18
CA ILE A 81 9.36 -13.00 -5.80
C ILE A 81 10.41 -13.29 -4.72
N GLU A 82 10.45 -12.48 -3.66
CA GLU A 82 11.40 -12.64 -2.56
C GLU A 82 11.22 -13.97 -1.82
N GLU A 83 9.98 -14.35 -1.49
CA GLU A 83 9.67 -15.63 -0.86
C GLU A 83 10.10 -16.82 -1.72
N ASN A 84 9.85 -16.76 -3.03
CA ASN A 84 10.30 -17.80 -3.97
C ASN A 84 11.83 -17.90 -4.03
N ASN A 85 12.53 -16.77 -4.07
CA ASN A 85 13.99 -16.74 -4.07
C ASN A 85 14.57 -17.29 -2.77
N ASN A 86 13.96 -16.94 -1.63
CA ASN A 86 14.34 -17.46 -0.32
C ASN A 86 14.14 -18.98 -0.23
N PHE A 87 13.03 -19.49 -0.76
CA PHE A 87 12.79 -20.94 -0.83
C PHE A 87 13.87 -21.65 -1.63
N ILE A 88 14.20 -21.14 -2.83
CA ILE A 88 15.24 -21.71 -3.69
C ILE A 88 16.61 -21.69 -2.98
N LYS A 89 16.95 -20.56 -2.33
CA LYS A 89 18.20 -20.41 -1.58
C LYS A 89 18.30 -21.43 -0.45
N MET A 90 17.28 -21.51 0.40
CA MET A 90 17.26 -22.46 1.53
C MET A 90 17.32 -23.92 1.05
N ALA A 91 16.60 -24.26 -0.01
CA ALA A 91 16.64 -25.60 -0.58
C ALA A 91 18.04 -25.97 -1.10
N LYS A 92 18.71 -25.02 -1.78
CA LYS A 92 20.07 -25.19 -2.29
C LYS A 92 21.08 -25.37 -1.16
N GLU A 93 21.04 -24.53 -0.14
CA GLU A 93 21.93 -24.60 1.03
C GLU A 93 21.75 -25.92 1.78
N LYS A 94 20.50 -26.35 2.00
CA LYS A 94 20.19 -27.62 2.67
C LYS A 94 20.68 -28.83 1.87
N LEU A 95 20.56 -28.80 0.54
CA LEU A 95 21.10 -29.87 -0.30
C LEU A 95 22.62 -29.92 -0.23
N ALA A 96 23.29 -28.77 -0.35
CA ALA A 96 24.74 -28.68 -0.25
C ALA A 96 25.25 -29.24 1.09
N GLN A 97 24.62 -28.85 2.20
CA GLN A 97 24.95 -29.36 3.53
C GLN A 97 24.77 -30.88 3.63
N LYS A 98 23.67 -31.43 3.08
CA LYS A 98 23.44 -32.88 3.08
C LYS A 98 24.48 -33.63 2.26
N MET A 99 24.89 -33.08 1.12
CA MET A 99 25.90 -33.70 0.27
C MET A 99 27.27 -33.70 0.95
N GLU A 100 27.66 -32.61 1.62
CA GLU A 100 28.93 -32.57 2.35
C GLU A 100 28.93 -33.53 3.53
N SER A 101 27.86 -33.54 4.34
CA SER A 101 27.74 -34.49 5.45
C SER A 101 27.75 -35.95 4.96
N ASN A 102 27.11 -36.26 3.82
CA ASN A 102 27.16 -37.60 3.25
C ASN A 102 28.58 -37.98 2.81
N LYS A 103 29.30 -37.06 2.18
CA LYS A 103 30.68 -37.25 1.76
C LYS A 103 31.60 -37.49 2.95
N GLU A 104 31.55 -36.62 3.96
CA GLU A 104 32.34 -36.76 5.20
C GLU A 104 32.06 -38.10 5.89
N ASN A 105 30.78 -38.50 6.00
CA ASN A 105 30.42 -39.79 6.59
C ASN A 105 30.98 -40.97 5.79
N ARG A 106 30.92 -40.90 4.45
CA ARG A 106 31.46 -41.95 3.58
C ARG A 106 32.98 -42.04 3.71
N GLU A 107 33.68 -40.91 3.75
CA GLU A 107 35.12 -40.85 3.94
C GLU A 107 35.53 -41.41 5.30
N ALA A 108 34.83 -41.04 6.37
CA ALA A 108 35.06 -41.57 7.71
C ALA A 108 34.85 -43.09 7.78
N HIS A 109 33.80 -43.62 7.15
CA HIS A 109 33.56 -45.06 7.10
C HIS A 109 34.67 -45.82 6.35
N LEU A 110 35.15 -45.27 5.24
CA LEU A 110 36.25 -45.86 4.48
C LEU A 110 37.57 -45.77 5.24
N ALA A 111 37.87 -44.63 5.86
CA ALA A 111 39.06 -44.44 6.69
C ALA A 111 39.10 -45.45 7.85
N ALA A 112 37.99 -45.59 8.59
CA ALA A 112 37.89 -46.57 9.68
C ALA A 112 38.02 -48.02 9.20
N MET A 113 37.56 -48.33 7.98
CA MET A 113 37.74 -49.67 7.39
C MET A 113 39.20 -49.93 7.04
N LEU A 114 39.87 -48.97 6.41
CA LEU A 114 41.28 -49.08 6.03
C LEU A 114 42.19 -49.15 7.26
N GLU A 115 41.90 -48.37 8.31
CA GLU A 115 42.64 -48.40 9.58
C GLU A 115 42.59 -49.78 10.22
N ARG A 116 41.40 -50.40 10.32
CA ARG A 116 41.27 -51.77 10.83
C ARG A 116 42.04 -52.80 10.01
N LEU A 117 42.12 -52.62 8.68
CA LEU A 117 42.91 -53.51 7.83
C LEU A 117 44.42 -53.31 8.07
N GLN A 118 44.87 -52.07 8.15
CA GLN A 118 46.27 -51.74 8.46
C GLN A 118 46.71 -52.26 9.83
N GLU A 119 45.83 -52.23 10.84
CA GLU A 119 46.09 -52.84 12.16
C GLU A 119 46.29 -54.36 12.03
N LYS A 120 45.51 -55.05 11.21
CA LYS A 120 45.70 -56.49 10.95
C LYS A 120 47.02 -56.77 10.25
N ASP A 121 47.42 -55.94 9.30
CA ASP A 121 48.70 -56.09 8.61
C ASP A 121 49.89 -55.88 9.56
N LYS A 122 49.83 -54.84 10.41
CA LYS A 122 50.83 -54.60 11.46
C LYS A 122 50.93 -55.78 12.43
N HIS A 123 49.78 -56.29 12.88
CA HIS A 123 49.75 -57.46 13.76
C HIS A 123 50.36 -58.71 13.10
N ALA A 124 50.11 -58.92 11.80
CA ALA A 124 50.70 -60.04 11.07
C ALA A 124 52.24 -59.94 10.99
N GLU A 125 52.80 -58.74 10.82
CA GLU A 125 54.26 -58.52 10.88
C GLU A 125 54.81 -58.78 12.29
N GLU A 126 54.14 -58.30 13.33
CA GLU A 126 54.55 -58.55 14.72
C GLU A 126 54.57 -60.05 15.04
N VAL A 127 53.58 -60.81 14.57
CA VAL A 127 53.53 -62.27 14.75
C VAL A 127 54.68 -62.95 14.01
N ARG A 128 55.02 -62.54 12.78
CA ARG A 128 56.18 -63.06 12.04
C ARG A 128 57.47 -62.82 12.79
N LYS A 129 57.72 -61.58 13.21
CA LYS A 129 58.92 -61.19 13.97
C LYS A 129 59.03 -61.94 15.30
N ASN A 130 57.93 -62.10 16.02
CA ASN A 130 57.90 -62.87 17.27
C ASN A 130 58.23 -64.35 17.07
N LYS A 131 57.83 -64.92 15.93
CA LYS A 131 58.18 -66.30 15.58
C LYS A 131 59.69 -66.43 15.34
N GLU A 132 60.28 -65.54 14.56
CA GLU A 132 61.73 -65.52 14.27
C GLU A 132 62.56 -65.42 15.56
N LEU A 133 62.20 -64.49 16.46
CA LEU A 133 62.90 -64.31 17.75
C LEU A 133 62.85 -65.57 18.64
N LYS A 134 61.73 -66.30 18.64
CA LYS A 134 61.61 -67.55 19.41
C LYS A 134 62.44 -68.69 18.81
N GLU A 135 62.50 -68.76 17.49
CA GLU A 135 63.32 -69.75 16.79
C GLU A 135 64.81 -69.49 17.01
N GLU A 136 65.24 -68.22 17.01
CA GLU A 136 66.61 -67.82 17.34
C GLU A 136 66.98 -68.13 18.81
N ALA A 137 66.06 -67.89 19.75
CA ALA A 137 66.29 -68.16 21.17
C ALA A 137 66.32 -69.66 21.54
N SER A 138 65.86 -70.54 20.64
CA SER A 138 65.82 -72.00 20.86
C SER A 138 66.95 -72.75 20.16
N ARG A 139 67.85 -72.04 19.47
CA ARG A 139 69.10 -72.57 18.89
C ARG A 139 70.25 -72.46 19.87
#